data_AF-A0A1F3C338-F1
#
_entry.id   AF-A0A1F3C338-F1
#
_cell.length_a   1.000
_cell.length_b   1.000
_cell.length_c   1.000
_cell.angle_alpha   90.00
_cell.angle_beta   90.00
_cell.angle_gamma   90.00
#
_symmetry.space_group_name_H-M   'P 1'
#
loop_
_entity.id
_entity.type
_entity.pdbx_description
1 polymer ?
#
loop_
_entity_poly.entity_id
_entity_poly.type
_entity_poly.pdbx_seq_one_letter_code
_entity_poly.pdbx_strand_id
1 'polypeptide(L)'
;MKFTLIKNQLYITLAFALLNFSAFSQAPQAFKYQALATYSNGNPIANQLVSFRINLLQGSTSGTSVYTETHAITTNEEGLVNLEIGNGSGGGNMNTVDWANGPYFIKVEMDTTGGSNYILMGTSQLLSVPYALYSNNVRLNKNNENLELYITDNGEIIPIKIITDTLGLPCSGAATVTDYDGNIYNTVQIGNQCWFKENLKTTHYSDGSPLVDGAAIGNISSDYTTKYWFVYNDSLQYKDTYGLLYTCAAAMNGDSSSSSNPSGIQGVCPTGWHLPSQNEYEQLIDYLGSNIAGGRMKEEGISHWVAPNNDATNLSQFTALPSGFRFQYTFNYKGEICVFWNSSAKSLTMSAGDGRASVGNAPKFEGLSIRCIKD
;
A
#
# COMPACT_ATOMS: atom_id res chain seq x y z
N MET A 1 -47.19 24.49 -42.95
CA MET A 1 -45.82 24.70 -43.45
C MET A 1 -44.78 24.92 -42.33
N LYS A 2 -45.07 25.71 -41.27
CA LYS A 2 -44.15 25.92 -40.13
C LYS A 2 -43.79 24.66 -39.31
N PHE A 3 -44.72 23.72 -39.12
CA PHE A 3 -44.47 22.50 -38.31
C PHE A 3 -43.53 21.49 -38.99
N THR A 4 -43.49 21.45 -40.32
CA THR A 4 -42.64 20.52 -41.08
C THR A 4 -41.18 20.96 -41.08
N LEU A 5 -40.93 22.28 -41.07
CA LEU A 5 -39.59 22.88 -40.95
C LEU A 5 -38.95 22.62 -39.57
N ILE A 6 -39.73 22.65 -38.50
CA ILE A 6 -39.23 22.39 -37.13
C ILE A 6 -38.84 20.92 -36.95
N LYS A 7 -39.60 19.98 -37.54
CA LYS A 7 -39.24 18.55 -37.52
C LYS A 7 -37.93 18.28 -38.27
N ASN A 8 -37.74 18.84 -39.47
CA ASN A 8 -36.49 18.66 -40.22
C ASN A 8 -35.29 19.30 -39.54
N GLN A 9 -35.45 20.46 -38.89
CA GLN A 9 -34.36 21.03 -38.10
C GLN A 9 -34.02 20.15 -36.90
N LEU A 10 -35.02 19.58 -36.21
CA LEU A 10 -34.81 18.69 -35.06
C LEU A 10 -34.08 17.39 -35.45
N TYR A 11 -34.38 16.79 -36.61
CA TYR A 11 -33.65 15.61 -37.09
C TYR A 11 -32.20 15.91 -37.48
N ILE A 12 -31.93 17.10 -38.02
CA ILE A 12 -30.56 17.52 -38.39
C ILE A 12 -29.72 17.79 -37.13
N THR A 13 -30.28 18.42 -36.09
CA THR A 13 -29.58 18.58 -34.80
C THR A 13 -29.38 17.26 -34.07
N LEU A 14 -30.35 16.33 -34.13
CA LEU A 14 -30.19 14.99 -33.55
C LEU A 14 -29.13 14.15 -34.28
N ALA A 15 -29.04 14.29 -35.61
CA ALA A 15 -28.02 13.61 -36.42
C ALA A 15 -26.60 14.16 -36.17
N PHE A 16 -26.45 15.48 -35.91
CA PHE A 16 -25.17 16.08 -35.53
C PHE A 16 -24.74 15.73 -34.09
N ALA A 17 -25.69 15.53 -33.17
CA ALA A 17 -25.39 15.13 -31.78
C ALA A 17 -24.94 13.66 -31.65
N LEU A 18 -25.24 12.82 -32.64
CA LEU A 18 -24.84 11.40 -32.68
C LEU A 18 -23.46 11.16 -33.33
N LEU A 19 -22.82 12.20 -33.87
CA LEU A 19 -21.45 12.16 -34.40
C LEU A 19 -20.43 12.56 -33.31
N ASN A 20 -20.48 11.92 -32.14
CA ASN A 20 -19.37 11.96 -31.21
C ASN A 20 -18.35 10.92 -31.68
N PHE A 21 -17.36 11.37 -32.46
CA PHE A 21 -16.17 10.58 -32.73
C PHE A 21 -15.46 10.32 -31.39
N SER A 22 -15.43 9.08 -30.96
CA SER A 22 -14.54 8.59 -29.92
C SER A 22 -13.10 8.69 -30.44
N ALA A 23 -12.48 9.87 -30.29
CA ALA A 23 -11.06 10.02 -30.52
C ALA A 23 -10.33 9.40 -29.33
N PHE A 24 -9.84 8.16 -29.49
CA PHE A 24 -8.92 7.57 -28.54
C PHE A 24 -7.59 8.32 -28.66
N SER A 25 -7.27 9.17 -27.69
CA SER A 25 -5.90 9.66 -27.53
C SER A 25 -5.03 8.49 -27.10
N GLN A 26 -4.34 7.85 -28.03
CA GLN A 26 -3.28 6.90 -27.72
C GLN A 26 -1.96 7.66 -27.60
N ALA A 27 -1.19 7.39 -26.55
CA ALA A 27 0.18 7.88 -26.48
C ALA A 27 0.94 7.33 -27.71
N PRO A 28 1.68 8.17 -28.46
CA PRO A 28 2.47 7.70 -29.58
C PRO A 28 3.41 6.56 -29.14
N GLN A 29 3.38 5.44 -29.86
CA GLN A 29 4.27 4.29 -29.62
C GLN A 29 5.64 4.53 -30.26
N ALA A 30 6.20 5.71 -29.96
CA ALA A 30 7.47 6.16 -30.51
C ALA A 30 8.22 7.06 -29.52
N PHE A 31 9.53 7.14 -29.67
CA PHE A 31 10.38 8.05 -28.87
C PHE A 31 11.38 8.79 -29.77
N LYS A 32 11.79 9.98 -29.32
CA LYS A 32 12.75 10.81 -30.07
C LYS A 32 14.17 10.31 -29.88
N TYR A 33 14.95 10.36 -30.95
CA TYR A 33 16.38 10.12 -30.95
C TYR A 33 17.08 11.15 -31.84
N GLN A 34 18.09 11.82 -31.32
CA GLN A 34 18.86 12.81 -32.07
C GLN A 34 20.23 12.24 -32.38
N ALA A 35 20.68 12.43 -33.62
CA ALA A 35 22.00 11.98 -34.07
C ALA A 35 22.71 13.09 -34.83
N LEU A 36 24.04 13.10 -34.73
CA LEU A 36 24.93 13.93 -35.53
C LEU A 36 25.62 13.04 -36.56
N ALA A 37 25.33 13.26 -37.84
CA ALA A 37 25.93 12.53 -38.95
C ALA A 37 27.20 13.23 -39.44
N THR A 38 28.34 12.54 -39.33
CA THR A 38 29.65 13.06 -39.77
C THR A 38 30.34 12.08 -40.70
N TYR A 39 31.17 12.59 -41.60
CA TYR A 39 32.15 11.78 -42.31
C TYR A 39 33.26 11.31 -41.35
N SER A 40 34.10 10.38 -41.81
CA SER A 40 35.22 9.85 -41.02
C SER A 40 36.28 10.89 -40.63
N ASN A 41 36.32 12.04 -41.30
CA ASN A 41 37.18 13.17 -40.97
C ASN A 41 36.55 14.13 -39.93
N GLY A 42 35.36 13.82 -39.42
CA GLY A 42 34.63 14.63 -38.43
C GLY A 42 33.80 15.77 -39.01
N ASN A 43 33.86 16.01 -40.32
CA ASN A 43 33.02 17.04 -40.95
C ASN A 43 31.55 16.59 -40.98
N PRO A 44 30.59 17.51 -40.78
CA PRO A 44 29.18 17.19 -40.85
C PRO A 44 28.78 16.76 -42.27
N ILE A 45 27.89 15.78 -42.35
CA ILE A 45 27.19 15.41 -43.58
C ILE A 45 26.04 16.42 -43.73
N ALA A 46 26.30 17.58 -44.35
CA ALA A 46 25.37 18.70 -44.36
C ALA A 46 24.33 18.61 -45.50
N ASN A 47 23.05 18.89 -45.19
CA ASN A 47 21.96 19.01 -46.18
C ASN A 47 21.86 17.83 -47.17
N GLN A 48 22.15 16.61 -46.70
CA GLN A 48 22.24 15.43 -47.54
C GLN A 48 21.30 14.33 -47.04
N LEU A 49 20.69 13.59 -47.98
CA LEU A 49 19.90 12.42 -47.65
C LEU A 49 20.79 11.32 -47.08
N VAL A 50 20.46 10.87 -45.88
CA VAL A 50 21.07 9.72 -45.21
C VAL A 50 19.97 8.73 -44.83
N SER A 51 20.35 7.46 -44.66
CA SER A 51 19.43 6.41 -44.22
C SER A 51 19.93 5.79 -42.93
N PHE A 52 19.07 5.69 -41.92
CA PHE A 52 19.36 5.02 -40.66
C PHE A 52 18.64 3.68 -40.60
N ARG A 53 19.31 2.68 -40.00
CA ARG A 53 18.67 1.45 -39.54
C ARG A 53 18.82 1.36 -38.03
N ILE A 54 17.69 1.21 -37.36
CA ILE A 54 17.61 1.11 -35.90
C ILE A 54 17.22 -0.32 -35.55
N ASN A 55 17.91 -0.91 -34.57
CA ASN A 55 17.50 -2.17 -33.97
C ASN A 55 17.38 -2.02 -32.45
N LEU A 56 16.36 -2.65 -31.87
CA LEU A 56 16.28 -2.87 -30.43
C LEU A 56 16.74 -4.29 -30.13
N LEU A 57 17.83 -4.41 -29.38
CA LEU A 57 18.42 -5.68 -28.96
C LEU A 57 18.02 -5.97 -27.52
N GLN A 58 17.65 -7.21 -27.22
CA GLN A 58 17.28 -7.63 -25.86
C GLN A 58 18.46 -8.23 -25.09
N GLY A 59 18.60 -7.86 -23.82
CA GLY A 59 19.51 -8.46 -22.84
C GLY A 59 20.96 -7.97 -22.89
N SER A 60 21.53 -7.71 -24.07
CA SER A 60 22.91 -7.21 -24.20
C SER A 60 23.15 -6.42 -25.49
N THR A 61 24.33 -5.80 -25.62
CA THR A 61 24.78 -5.07 -26.83
C THR A 61 24.91 -5.94 -28.07
N SER A 62 24.90 -7.27 -27.91
CA SER A 62 24.93 -8.26 -28.99
C SER A 62 23.73 -9.22 -28.92
N GLY A 63 22.68 -8.82 -28.22
CA GLY A 63 21.47 -9.61 -28.04
C GLY A 63 20.63 -9.76 -29.30
N THR A 64 19.55 -10.52 -29.20
CA THR A 64 18.60 -10.74 -30.31
C THR A 64 17.89 -9.43 -30.65
N SER A 65 17.80 -9.10 -31.93
CA SER A 65 16.98 -7.98 -32.42
C SER A 65 15.51 -8.34 -32.31
N VAL A 66 14.78 -7.64 -31.43
CA VAL A 66 13.33 -7.82 -31.22
C VAL A 66 12.51 -6.80 -32.01
N TYR A 67 13.16 -5.77 -32.54
CA TYR A 67 12.57 -4.73 -33.35
C TYR A 67 13.62 -4.14 -34.28
N THR A 68 13.23 -3.85 -35.51
CA THR A 68 14.07 -3.16 -36.50
C THR A 68 13.20 -2.17 -37.26
N GLU A 69 13.78 -1.07 -37.74
CA GLU A 69 13.13 -0.10 -38.65
C GLU A 69 14.19 0.71 -39.40
N THR A 70 13.77 1.44 -40.44
CA THR A 70 14.64 2.36 -41.19
C THR A 70 14.05 3.77 -41.31
N HIS A 71 14.93 4.77 -41.42
CA HIS A 71 14.57 6.17 -41.62
C HIS A 71 15.40 6.79 -42.73
N ALA A 72 14.78 7.26 -43.81
CA ALA A 72 15.43 8.08 -44.82
C ALA A 72 15.15 9.56 -44.52
N ILE A 73 16.19 10.33 -44.20
CA ILE A 73 16.05 11.72 -43.73
C ILE A 73 17.19 12.59 -44.25
N THR A 74 16.89 13.85 -44.55
CA THR A 74 17.91 14.85 -44.90
C THR A 74 18.45 15.51 -43.65
N THR A 75 19.76 15.53 -43.49
CA THR A 75 20.47 16.24 -42.41
C THR A 75 20.33 17.76 -42.55
N ASN A 76 20.52 18.52 -41.47
CA ASN A 76 20.67 19.98 -41.55
C ASN A 76 22.12 20.40 -41.90
N GLU A 77 22.43 21.69 -41.85
CA GLU A 77 23.78 22.23 -42.13
C GLU A 77 24.86 21.68 -41.18
N GLU A 78 24.51 21.38 -39.94
CA GLU A 78 25.41 20.79 -38.95
C GLU A 78 25.45 19.26 -39.01
N GLY A 79 24.73 18.60 -39.92
CA GLY A 79 24.66 17.14 -39.97
C GLY A 79 23.70 16.52 -38.94
N LEU A 80 22.91 17.33 -38.24
CA LEU A 80 21.97 16.90 -37.22
C LEU A 80 20.69 16.30 -37.84
N VAL A 81 20.18 15.23 -37.23
CA VAL A 81 18.88 14.64 -37.54
C VAL A 81 18.09 14.38 -36.27
N ASN A 82 16.76 14.49 -36.36
CA ASN A 82 15.84 14.08 -35.32
C ASN A 82 14.98 12.93 -35.84
N LEU A 83 15.20 11.75 -35.29
CA LEU A 83 14.46 10.53 -35.59
C LEU A 83 13.32 10.34 -34.59
N GLU A 84 12.26 9.67 -35.04
CA GLU A 84 11.15 9.24 -34.22
C GLU A 84 11.03 7.72 -34.29
N ILE A 85 11.68 7.06 -33.35
CA ILE A 85 11.83 5.61 -33.36
C ILE A 85 10.51 4.96 -33.01
N GLY A 86 10.01 4.07 -33.86
CA GLY A 86 8.64 3.53 -33.81
C GLY A 86 7.78 3.98 -35.00
N ASN A 87 8.19 5.02 -35.70
CA ASN A 87 7.52 5.57 -36.89
C ASN A 87 8.39 5.45 -38.16
N GLY A 88 9.40 4.57 -38.16
CA GLY A 88 10.21 4.26 -39.34
C GLY A 88 9.53 3.33 -40.35
N SER A 89 10.18 3.14 -41.48
CA SER A 89 9.74 2.26 -42.57
C SER A 89 10.34 0.86 -42.46
N GLY A 90 9.67 -0.13 -43.07
CA GLY A 90 10.18 -1.50 -43.21
C GLY A 90 10.42 -2.24 -41.90
N GLY A 91 9.86 -1.73 -40.79
CA GLY A 91 10.14 -2.20 -39.45
C GLY A 91 9.11 -3.14 -38.83
N GLY A 92 9.47 -3.72 -37.69
CA GLY A 92 8.57 -4.51 -36.86
C GLY A 92 7.42 -3.68 -36.27
N ASN A 93 6.47 -4.33 -35.59
CA ASN A 93 5.43 -3.62 -34.86
C ASN A 93 5.93 -3.27 -33.44
N MET A 94 6.07 -1.98 -33.11
CA MET A 94 6.60 -1.58 -31.79
C MET A 94 5.72 -2.09 -30.64
N ASN A 95 4.43 -2.33 -30.88
CA ASN A 95 3.50 -2.89 -29.90
C ASN A 95 3.82 -4.34 -29.50
N THR A 96 4.65 -5.06 -30.25
CA THR A 96 5.02 -6.45 -29.93
C THR A 96 6.29 -6.54 -29.10
N VAL A 97 6.96 -5.41 -28.83
CA VAL A 97 8.14 -5.37 -27.95
C VAL A 97 7.67 -5.49 -26.50
N ASP A 98 8.07 -6.56 -25.84
CA ASP A 98 7.72 -6.81 -24.44
C ASP A 98 8.68 -6.09 -23.49
N TRP A 99 8.42 -4.81 -23.26
CA TRP A 99 9.28 -3.94 -22.45
C TRP A 99 9.56 -4.42 -21.01
N ALA A 100 8.78 -5.37 -20.47
CA ALA A 100 9.01 -5.96 -19.15
C ALA A 100 10.23 -6.90 -19.12
N ASN A 101 10.61 -7.48 -20.26
CA ASN A 101 11.74 -8.41 -20.37
C ASN A 101 13.07 -7.70 -20.70
N GLY A 102 13.25 -6.47 -20.20
CA GLY A 102 14.49 -5.71 -20.35
C GLY A 102 15.70 -6.39 -19.67
N PRO A 103 16.91 -5.83 -19.82
CA PRO A 103 17.23 -4.54 -20.44
C PRO A 103 17.21 -4.58 -21.97
N TYR A 104 17.03 -3.41 -22.60
CA TYR A 104 17.10 -3.24 -24.05
C TYR A 104 18.24 -2.32 -24.46
N PHE A 105 18.76 -2.54 -25.66
CA PHE A 105 19.86 -1.78 -26.26
C PHE A 105 19.43 -1.26 -27.63
N ILE A 106 19.75 0.00 -27.92
CA ILE A 106 19.56 0.60 -29.24
C ILE A 106 20.84 0.45 -30.05
N LYS A 107 20.75 -0.24 -31.18
CA LYS A 107 21.82 -0.34 -32.19
C LYS A 107 21.47 0.57 -33.36
N VAL A 108 22.37 1.50 -33.66
CA VAL A 108 22.21 2.52 -34.71
C VAL A 108 23.20 2.25 -35.83
N GLU A 109 22.69 2.18 -37.05
CA GLU A 109 23.48 1.99 -38.25
C GLU A 109 23.07 3.05 -39.30
N MET A 110 24.01 3.48 -40.15
CA MET A 110 23.78 4.56 -41.12
C MET A 110 24.36 4.22 -42.49
N ASP A 111 23.63 4.55 -43.55
CA ASP A 111 24.11 4.69 -44.93
C ASP A 111 24.16 6.19 -45.26
N THR A 112 25.34 6.69 -45.61
CA THR A 112 25.59 8.12 -45.84
C THR A 112 25.04 8.63 -47.18
N THR A 113 24.62 7.74 -48.07
CA THR A 113 24.09 8.05 -49.41
C THR A 113 22.57 7.91 -49.49
N GLY A 114 21.91 7.61 -48.37
CA GLY A 114 20.47 7.35 -48.35
C GLY A 114 20.07 5.97 -48.87
N GLY A 115 21.05 5.09 -49.07
CA GLY A 115 20.86 3.72 -49.57
C GLY A 115 20.58 2.70 -48.46
N SER A 116 21.02 1.46 -48.69
CA SER A 116 20.83 0.31 -47.78
C SER A 116 22.14 -0.35 -47.32
N ASN A 117 23.28 0.28 -47.59
CA ASN A 117 24.62 -0.19 -47.19
C ASN A 117 25.00 0.38 -45.82
N TYR A 118 24.32 -0.12 -44.78
CA TYR A 118 24.44 0.40 -43.43
C TYR A 118 25.77 0.06 -42.75
N ILE A 119 26.38 1.05 -42.11
CA ILE A 119 27.58 0.94 -41.27
C ILE A 119 27.17 1.14 -39.80
N LEU A 120 27.73 0.37 -38.88
CA LEU A 120 27.46 0.49 -37.44
C LEU A 120 28.01 1.81 -36.87
N MET A 121 27.13 2.62 -36.29
CA MET A 121 27.48 3.87 -35.60
C MET A 121 27.65 3.66 -34.09
N GLY A 122 26.93 2.70 -33.51
CA GLY A 122 27.10 2.30 -32.11
C GLY A 122 25.92 1.50 -31.57
N THR A 123 26.14 0.91 -30.39
CA THR A 123 25.10 0.26 -29.59
C THR A 123 25.17 0.77 -28.16
N SER A 124 24.06 1.22 -27.60
CA SER A 124 23.97 1.71 -26.22
C SER A 124 22.73 1.15 -25.51
N GLN A 125 22.75 1.08 -24.18
CA GLN A 125 21.58 0.68 -23.42
C GLN A 125 20.49 1.75 -23.50
N LEU A 126 19.24 1.33 -23.71
CA LEU A 126 18.09 2.21 -23.61
C LEU A 126 17.75 2.42 -22.13
N LEU A 127 17.76 3.68 -21.70
CA LEU A 127 17.37 4.08 -20.35
C LEU A 127 16.00 4.75 -20.36
N SER A 128 15.34 4.76 -19.21
CA SER A 128 14.06 5.43 -19.02
C SER A 128 14.17 6.93 -19.30
N VAL A 129 13.25 7.48 -20.11
CA VAL A 129 13.14 8.93 -20.35
C VAL A 129 12.51 9.64 -19.15
N PRO A 130 12.74 10.95 -18.91
CA PRO A 130 12.18 11.66 -17.76
C PRO A 130 10.65 11.56 -17.61
N TYR A 131 9.89 11.52 -18.70
CA TYR A 131 8.44 11.32 -18.68
C TYR A 131 8.06 9.91 -18.18
N ALA A 132 8.86 8.89 -18.51
CA ALA A 132 8.71 7.53 -17.99
C ALA A 132 9.21 7.42 -16.53
N LEU A 133 10.26 8.15 -16.14
CA LEU A 133 10.69 8.24 -14.73
C LEU A 133 9.64 8.93 -13.85
N TYR A 134 8.81 9.80 -14.44
CA TYR A 134 7.71 10.48 -13.75
C TYR A 134 6.45 9.61 -13.59
N SER A 135 6.39 8.40 -14.15
CA SER A 135 5.27 7.47 -13.92
C SER A 135 5.28 6.81 -12.53
N ASN A 136 5.95 7.42 -11.56
CA ASN A 136 6.14 6.89 -10.22
C ASN A 136 4.83 6.78 -9.42
N ASN A 137 3.76 7.45 -9.85
CA ASN A 137 2.44 7.34 -9.24
C ASN A 137 1.33 7.50 -10.29
N VAL A 138 0.65 6.40 -10.64
CA VAL A 138 -0.61 6.45 -11.39
C VAL A 138 -1.74 6.52 -10.37
N ARG A 139 -2.44 7.66 -10.32
CA ARG A 139 -3.68 7.80 -9.53
C ARG A 139 -4.85 7.43 -10.41
N LEU A 140 -5.52 6.31 -10.11
CA LEU A 140 -6.80 5.97 -10.72
C LEU A 140 -7.92 6.43 -9.77
N ASN A 141 -8.88 7.17 -10.31
CA ASN A 141 -10.11 7.51 -9.62
C ASN A 141 -11.25 6.70 -10.25
N LYS A 142 -11.75 5.70 -9.53
CA LYS A 142 -12.89 4.88 -9.97
C LYS A 142 -13.96 4.99 -8.89
N ASN A 143 -15.15 5.48 -9.26
CA ASN A 143 -16.30 5.62 -8.34
C ASN A 143 -16.00 6.47 -7.09
N ASN A 144 -15.25 7.58 -7.21
CA ASN A 144 -14.79 8.43 -6.09
C ASN A 144 -13.83 7.74 -5.09
N GLU A 145 -13.25 6.60 -5.42
CA GLU A 145 -12.17 6.00 -4.63
C GLU A 145 -10.80 6.34 -5.26
N ASN A 146 -9.89 6.87 -4.44
CA ASN A 146 -8.49 7.08 -4.83
C ASN A 146 -7.73 5.76 -4.64
N LEU A 147 -7.11 5.26 -5.71
CA LEU A 147 -6.25 4.07 -5.69
C LEU A 147 -4.81 4.50 -6.04
N GLU A 148 -3.86 4.05 -5.22
CA GLU A 148 -2.44 4.06 -5.55
C GLU A 148 -2.15 2.67 -6.09
N LEU A 149 -1.48 2.61 -7.23
CA LEU A 149 -1.09 1.36 -7.83
C LEU A 149 0.39 1.15 -7.54
N TYR A 150 0.72 0.07 -6.83
CA TYR A 150 2.09 -0.40 -6.77
C TYR A 150 2.33 -1.33 -7.95
N ILE A 151 3.26 -0.98 -8.82
CA ILE A 151 3.72 -1.87 -9.88
C ILE A 151 4.98 -2.54 -9.34
N THR A 152 4.92 -3.86 -9.18
CA THR A 152 6.08 -4.66 -8.77
C THR A 152 7.12 -4.72 -9.88
N ASP A 153 8.34 -5.15 -9.54
CA ASP A 153 9.44 -5.30 -10.51
C ASP A 153 9.16 -6.28 -11.65
N ASN A 154 8.16 -7.16 -11.50
CA ASN A 154 7.69 -8.09 -12.53
C ASN A 154 6.44 -7.59 -13.29
N GLY A 155 6.04 -6.33 -13.10
CA GLY A 155 4.92 -5.70 -13.82
C GLY A 155 3.52 -6.05 -13.29
N GLU A 156 3.42 -6.69 -12.12
CA GLU A 156 2.14 -6.96 -11.47
C GLU A 156 1.60 -5.68 -10.84
N ILE A 157 0.32 -5.38 -11.11
CA ILE A 157 -0.35 -4.20 -10.58
C ILE A 157 -1.07 -4.60 -9.30
N ILE A 158 -0.58 -4.10 -8.16
CA ILE A 158 -1.22 -4.26 -6.86
C ILE A 158 -2.03 -3.00 -6.57
N PRO A 159 -3.38 -3.08 -6.54
CA PRO A 159 -4.20 -1.95 -6.13
C PRO A 159 -4.07 -1.72 -4.62
N ILE A 160 -3.53 -0.57 -4.24
CA ILE A 160 -3.53 -0.06 -2.87
C ILE A 160 -4.66 0.96 -2.77
N LYS A 161 -5.70 0.67 -1.98
CA LYS A 161 -6.73 1.64 -1.64
C LYS A 161 -6.07 2.81 -0.90
N ILE A 162 -6.05 4.01 -1.49
CA ILE A 162 -5.64 5.21 -0.78
C ILE A 162 -6.81 5.62 0.09
N ILE A 163 -6.71 5.25 1.35
CA ILE A 163 -7.63 5.69 2.38
C ILE A 163 -7.17 7.10 2.79
N THR A 164 -7.55 8.12 2.04
CA THR A 164 -7.07 9.50 2.30
C THR A 164 -8.05 10.41 3.02
N ASP A 165 -9.32 10.03 3.21
CA ASP A 165 -10.29 10.97 3.82
C ASP A 165 -10.69 10.64 5.26
N THR A 166 -10.33 9.46 5.78
CA THR A 166 -10.68 9.05 7.16
C THR A 166 -9.56 8.38 7.95
N LEU A 167 -8.41 8.05 7.34
CA LEU A 167 -7.34 7.34 8.06
C LEU A 167 -6.64 8.28 9.04
N GLY A 168 -6.61 7.89 10.31
CA GLY A 168 -5.83 8.63 11.30
C GLY A 168 -6.51 9.83 11.95
N LEU A 169 -7.72 10.19 11.52
CA LEU A 169 -8.52 11.20 12.20
C LEU A 169 -9.14 10.61 13.48
N PRO A 170 -9.32 11.42 14.53
CA PRO A 170 -10.13 11.01 15.66
C PRO A 170 -11.55 10.65 15.20
N CYS A 171 -12.18 9.70 15.89
CA CYS A 171 -13.52 9.29 15.50
C CYS A 171 -14.54 10.41 15.68
N SER A 172 -15.50 10.49 14.76
CA SER A 172 -16.55 11.51 14.79
C SER A 172 -17.35 11.43 16.09
N GLY A 173 -17.41 12.54 16.82
CA GLY A 173 -18.13 12.63 18.10
C GLY A 173 -17.48 11.90 19.28
N ALA A 174 -16.30 11.31 19.10
CA ALA A 174 -15.60 10.56 20.15
C ALA A 174 -14.07 10.67 20.00
N ALA A 175 -13.52 11.89 19.89
CA ALA A 175 -12.08 12.08 19.71
C ALA A 175 -11.23 11.50 20.86
N THR A 176 -11.79 11.53 22.07
CA THR A 176 -11.23 10.87 23.25
C THR A 176 -12.31 10.14 24.03
N VAL A 177 -11.91 9.12 24.79
CA VAL A 177 -12.76 8.34 25.69
C VAL A 177 -12.14 8.33 27.07
N THR A 178 -12.97 8.42 28.10
CA THR A 178 -12.53 8.31 29.50
C THR A 178 -13.14 7.06 30.11
N ASP A 179 -12.31 6.22 30.73
CA ASP A 179 -12.79 5.06 31.48
C ASP A 179 -13.22 5.44 32.90
N TYR A 180 -13.64 4.44 33.68
CA TYR A 180 -14.07 4.63 35.07
C TYR A 180 -12.98 5.24 35.96
N ASP A 181 -11.71 4.90 35.70
CA ASP A 181 -10.56 5.35 36.48
C ASP A 181 -10.05 6.75 36.08
N GLY A 182 -10.71 7.39 35.11
CA GLY A 182 -10.29 8.68 34.59
C GLY A 182 -9.12 8.61 33.60
N ASN A 183 -8.75 7.43 33.11
CA ASN A 183 -7.76 7.33 32.03
C ASN A 183 -8.38 7.84 30.73
N ILE A 184 -7.64 8.66 30.00
CA ILE A 184 -8.08 9.23 28.72
C ILE A 184 -7.37 8.49 27.58
N TYR A 185 -8.15 8.03 26.61
CA TYR A 185 -7.68 7.35 25.40
C TYR A 185 -8.06 8.18 24.19
N ASN A 186 -7.13 8.40 23.28
CA ASN A 186 -7.42 8.96 21.97
C ASN A 186 -8.04 7.89 21.08
N THR A 187 -8.82 8.33 20.10
CA THR A 187 -9.43 7.41 19.13
C THR A 187 -8.90 7.65 17.74
N VAL A 188 -9.10 6.67 16.87
CA VAL A 188 -8.75 6.73 15.47
C VAL A 188 -9.80 6.02 14.62
N GLN A 189 -10.26 6.71 13.58
CA GLN A 189 -11.10 6.11 12.55
C GLN A 189 -10.22 5.33 11.56
N ILE A 190 -10.54 4.05 11.36
CA ILE A 190 -9.88 3.19 10.38
C ILE A 190 -10.97 2.47 9.59
N GLY A 191 -11.21 2.90 8.35
CA GLY A 191 -12.37 2.46 7.60
C GLY A 191 -13.65 2.88 8.30
N ASN A 192 -14.55 1.92 8.51
CA ASN A 192 -15.81 2.15 9.22
C ASN A 192 -15.69 1.90 10.72
N GLN A 193 -14.52 1.49 11.20
CA GLN A 193 -14.30 1.14 12.60
C GLN A 193 -13.62 2.28 13.35
N CYS A 194 -14.08 2.52 14.57
CA CYS A 194 -13.48 3.46 15.48
C CYS A 194 -12.69 2.72 16.56
N TRP A 195 -11.38 2.94 16.62
CA TRP A 195 -10.47 2.21 17.50
C TRP A 195 -9.85 3.11 18.56
N PHE A 196 -9.54 2.57 19.73
CA PHE A 196 -8.59 3.20 20.64
C PHE A 196 -7.19 3.26 19.99
N LYS A 197 -6.44 4.35 20.26
CA LYS A 197 -5.02 4.46 19.89
C LYS A 197 -4.13 3.81 20.94
N GLU A 198 -4.43 4.01 22.22
CA GLU A 198 -3.69 3.44 23.34
C GLU A 198 -4.31 2.12 23.83
N ASN A 199 -3.48 1.28 24.46
CA ASN A 199 -3.96 0.07 25.11
C ASN A 199 -4.73 0.43 26.39
N LEU A 200 -5.81 -0.31 26.68
CA LEU A 200 -6.64 -0.09 27.86
C LEU A 200 -5.82 -0.24 29.16
N LYS A 201 -6.01 0.67 30.13
CA LYS A 201 -5.30 0.69 31.41
C LYS A 201 -6.20 0.90 32.65
N THR A 202 -7.47 0.52 32.52
CA THR A 202 -8.46 0.53 33.61
C THR A 202 -8.22 -0.61 34.61
N THR A 203 -8.51 -0.35 35.87
CA THR A 203 -8.53 -1.29 37.00
C THR A 203 -9.96 -1.56 37.48
N HIS A 204 -10.96 -0.93 36.86
CA HIS A 204 -12.38 -1.16 37.10
C HIS A 204 -13.15 -1.38 35.80
N TYR A 205 -14.25 -2.10 35.88
CA TYR A 205 -15.26 -2.14 34.83
C TYR A 205 -16.02 -0.80 34.74
N SER A 206 -16.79 -0.61 33.66
CA SER A 206 -17.57 0.63 33.46
C SER A 206 -18.60 0.90 34.56
N ASP A 207 -19.05 -0.13 35.26
CA ASP A 207 -19.99 -0.04 36.39
C ASP A 207 -19.30 0.26 37.73
N GLY A 208 -17.97 0.40 37.73
CA GLY A 208 -17.15 0.66 38.91
C GLY A 208 -16.77 -0.58 39.71
N SER A 209 -17.14 -1.79 39.26
CA SER A 209 -16.69 -3.01 39.92
C SER A 209 -15.17 -3.22 39.71
N PRO A 210 -14.40 -3.54 40.76
CA PRO A 210 -12.95 -3.63 40.67
C PRO A 210 -12.51 -4.93 39.99
N LEU A 211 -11.44 -4.84 39.20
CA LEU A 211 -10.66 -5.98 38.75
C LEU A 211 -9.62 -6.36 39.82
N VAL A 212 -9.16 -7.61 39.79
CA VAL A 212 -8.19 -8.12 40.77
C VAL A 212 -6.78 -7.71 40.35
N ASP A 213 -6.03 -7.06 41.24
CA ASP A 213 -4.61 -6.79 41.03
C ASP A 213 -3.84 -8.11 41.03
N GLY A 214 -3.18 -8.41 39.91
CA GLY A 214 -2.37 -9.61 39.71
C GLY A 214 -0.89 -9.44 40.07
N ALA A 215 -0.47 -8.31 40.65
CA ALA A 215 0.92 -8.08 41.01
C ALA A 215 1.47 -9.17 41.96
N ALA A 216 2.70 -9.63 41.69
CA ALA A 216 3.37 -10.69 42.46
C ALA A 216 2.60 -12.02 42.57
N ILE A 217 1.53 -12.23 41.80
CA ILE A 217 0.87 -13.53 41.75
C ILE A 217 1.81 -14.56 41.11
N GLY A 218 1.76 -15.78 41.63
CA GLY A 218 2.53 -16.91 41.09
C GLY A 218 1.92 -17.48 39.82
N ASN A 219 1.78 -18.81 39.77
CA ASN A 219 1.21 -19.48 38.62
C ASN A 219 -0.29 -19.20 38.49
N ILE A 220 -0.73 -18.86 37.29
CA ILE A 220 -2.15 -18.71 36.94
C ILE A 220 -2.61 -19.73 35.89
N SER A 221 -1.79 -20.74 35.55
CA SER A 221 -2.08 -21.70 34.47
C SER A 221 -3.38 -22.48 34.63
N SER A 222 -3.91 -22.59 35.84
CA SER A 222 -5.16 -23.28 36.17
C SER A 222 -6.28 -22.33 36.60
N ASP A 223 -6.05 -21.02 36.58
CA ASP A 223 -7.04 -20.02 36.93
C ASP A 223 -7.62 -19.38 35.65
N TYR A 224 -8.84 -19.79 35.33
CA TYR A 224 -9.57 -19.32 34.15
C TYR A 224 -10.72 -18.38 34.50
N THR A 225 -10.89 -18.06 35.78
CA THR A 225 -12.09 -17.38 36.29
C THR A 225 -11.76 -16.05 36.93
N THR A 226 -10.57 -15.90 37.49
CA THR A 226 -10.21 -14.65 38.15
C THR A 226 -9.92 -13.56 37.13
N LYS A 227 -10.51 -12.40 37.38
CA LYS A 227 -10.50 -11.22 36.51
C LYS A 227 -9.26 -10.36 36.84
N TYR A 228 -8.08 -10.90 36.59
CA TYR A 228 -6.82 -10.19 36.87
C TYR A 228 -6.52 -9.11 35.83
N TRP A 229 -5.91 -8.02 36.31
CA TRP A 229 -5.08 -7.13 35.51
C TRP A 229 -3.63 -7.19 35.98
N PHE A 230 -2.70 -6.86 35.08
CA PHE A 230 -1.26 -6.83 35.35
C PHE A 230 -0.62 -5.61 34.70
N VAL A 231 0.38 -5.05 35.37
CA VAL A 231 1.36 -4.18 34.73
C VAL A 231 2.54 -5.05 34.31
N TYR A 232 3.12 -4.79 33.15
CA TYR A 232 4.28 -5.57 32.69
C TYR A 232 5.39 -5.56 33.76
N ASN A 233 5.92 -6.74 34.13
CA ASN A 233 6.92 -6.90 35.20
C ASN A 233 6.54 -6.25 36.53
N ASP A 234 5.25 -6.08 36.83
CA ASP A 234 4.73 -5.44 38.03
C ASP A 234 5.32 -4.04 38.29
N SER A 235 5.73 -3.34 37.21
CA SER A 235 6.44 -2.08 37.30
C SER A 235 5.62 -0.94 36.69
N LEU A 236 5.09 -0.08 37.55
CA LEU A 236 4.17 1.02 37.19
C LEU A 236 4.68 1.94 36.07
N GLN A 237 6.00 2.04 35.87
CA GLN A 237 6.59 2.80 34.75
C GLN A 237 6.08 2.36 33.37
N TYR A 238 5.64 1.10 33.23
CA TYR A 238 5.15 0.56 31.97
C TYR A 238 3.65 0.79 31.74
N LYS A 239 2.89 1.15 32.79
CA LYS A 239 1.43 1.31 32.70
C LYS A 239 1.04 2.40 31.70
N ASP A 240 1.71 3.56 31.76
CA ASP A 240 1.33 4.69 30.91
C ASP A 240 1.72 4.50 29.45
N THR A 241 2.81 3.80 29.18
CA THR A 241 3.28 3.52 27.81
C THR A 241 2.56 2.33 27.19
N TYR A 242 2.46 1.20 27.89
CA TYR A 242 2.01 -0.07 27.30
C TYR A 242 0.58 -0.47 27.69
N GLY A 243 -0.04 0.26 28.60
CA GLY A 243 -1.32 -0.10 29.19
C GLY A 243 -1.22 -1.24 30.20
N LEU A 244 -2.33 -1.93 30.42
CA LEU A 244 -2.40 -3.12 31.26
C LEU A 244 -2.64 -4.39 30.43
N LEU A 245 -2.28 -5.51 31.01
CA LEU A 245 -2.54 -6.85 30.51
C LEU A 245 -3.70 -7.46 31.31
N TYR A 246 -4.62 -8.15 30.67
CA TYR A 246 -5.83 -8.70 31.30
C TYR A 246 -5.96 -10.18 30.98
N THR A 247 -6.49 -10.97 31.91
CA THR A 247 -6.92 -12.35 31.60
C THR A 247 -8.15 -12.32 30.69
N CYS A 248 -8.43 -13.44 30.00
CA CYS A 248 -9.65 -13.57 29.20
C CYS A 248 -10.92 -13.37 30.06
N ALA A 249 -10.91 -13.86 31.32
CA ALA A 249 -12.00 -13.66 32.26
C ALA A 249 -12.23 -12.17 32.59
N ALA A 250 -11.14 -11.40 32.77
CA ALA A 250 -11.21 -9.96 32.95
C ALA A 250 -11.78 -9.27 31.70
N ALA A 251 -11.22 -9.60 30.52
CA ALA A 251 -11.61 -9.03 29.23
C ALA A 251 -13.10 -9.23 28.91
N MET A 252 -13.61 -10.45 29.10
CA MET A 252 -14.97 -10.86 28.74
C MET A 252 -16.02 -10.47 29.79
N ASN A 253 -15.61 -10.18 31.03
CA ASN A 253 -16.51 -9.87 32.15
C ASN A 253 -17.61 -10.94 32.44
N GLY A 254 -17.42 -12.19 31.99
CA GLY A 254 -18.40 -13.28 32.16
C GLY A 254 -19.30 -13.53 30.95
N ASP A 255 -19.16 -12.74 29.88
CA ASP A 255 -19.86 -12.97 28.63
C ASP A 255 -19.34 -14.21 27.88
N SER A 256 -20.23 -14.79 27.06
CA SER A 256 -19.87 -15.85 26.14
C SER A 256 -19.12 -15.29 24.92
N SER A 257 -18.23 -16.09 24.33
CA SER A 257 -17.45 -15.65 23.17
C SER A 257 -18.34 -15.34 21.98
N SER A 258 -18.01 -14.26 21.26
CA SER A 258 -18.70 -13.81 20.06
C SER A 258 -17.68 -13.47 18.97
N SER A 259 -17.91 -13.99 17.77
CA SER A 259 -17.16 -13.62 16.56
C SER A 259 -17.94 -12.64 15.67
N SER A 260 -19.05 -12.09 16.13
CA SER A 260 -19.88 -11.17 15.34
C SER A 260 -19.22 -9.82 15.12
N ASN A 261 -19.67 -9.08 14.12
CA ASN A 261 -19.24 -7.71 13.85
C ASN A 261 -20.51 -6.83 13.76
N PRO A 262 -20.81 -6.00 14.78
CA PRO A 262 -20.07 -5.81 16.04
C PRO A 262 -20.11 -7.06 16.94
N SER A 263 -19.14 -7.20 17.86
CA SER A 263 -19.10 -8.34 18.79
C SER A 263 -20.30 -8.42 19.73
N GLY A 264 -20.83 -7.26 20.12
CA GLY A 264 -21.87 -7.12 21.15
C GLY A 264 -21.38 -7.35 22.59
N ILE A 265 -20.07 -7.56 22.79
CA ILE A 265 -19.48 -7.85 24.10
C ILE A 265 -18.76 -6.61 24.62
N GLN A 266 -19.40 -5.86 25.52
CA GLN A 266 -18.74 -4.70 26.14
C GLN A 266 -17.46 -5.13 26.86
N GLY A 267 -17.56 -6.18 27.68
CA GLY A 267 -16.44 -6.68 28.47
C GLY A 267 -15.88 -5.60 29.41
N VAL A 268 -14.54 -5.49 29.42
CA VAL A 268 -13.81 -4.48 30.22
C VAL A 268 -13.78 -3.08 29.59
N CYS A 269 -14.29 -2.92 28.36
CA CYS A 269 -14.29 -1.63 27.68
C CYS A 269 -15.26 -0.62 28.32
N PRO A 270 -15.02 0.70 28.18
CA PRO A 270 -15.94 1.73 28.66
C PRO A 270 -17.33 1.63 28.03
N THR A 271 -18.34 2.22 28.68
CA THR A 271 -19.72 2.20 28.18
C THR A 271 -19.83 2.75 26.76
N GLY A 272 -20.51 2.01 25.88
CA GLY A 272 -20.68 2.35 24.46
C GLY A 272 -19.50 1.97 23.57
N TRP A 273 -18.51 1.26 24.12
CA TRP A 273 -17.40 0.62 23.42
C TRP A 273 -17.38 -0.87 23.74
N HIS A 274 -16.78 -1.68 22.88
CA HIS A 274 -16.76 -3.13 23.08
C HIS A 274 -15.39 -3.75 22.83
N LEU A 275 -15.23 -4.97 23.32
CA LEU A 275 -14.08 -5.82 23.01
C LEU A 275 -14.24 -6.27 21.56
N PRO A 276 -13.24 -6.03 20.68
CA PRO A 276 -13.32 -6.40 19.27
C PRO A 276 -13.45 -7.92 19.13
N SER A 277 -14.15 -8.39 18.10
CA SER A 277 -14.19 -9.79 17.71
C SER A 277 -13.08 -10.18 16.73
N GLN A 278 -12.97 -11.48 16.45
CA GLN A 278 -12.16 -11.95 15.33
C GLN A 278 -12.57 -11.30 14.00
N ASN A 279 -13.88 -11.21 13.70
CA ASN A 279 -14.34 -10.68 12.41
C ASN A 279 -14.08 -9.17 12.28
N GLU A 280 -14.08 -8.42 13.38
CA GLU A 280 -13.71 -7.00 13.39
C GLU A 280 -12.21 -6.81 13.17
N TYR A 281 -11.36 -7.66 13.76
CA TYR A 281 -9.93 -7.65 13.48
C TYR A 281 -9.62 -8.10 12.04
N GLU A 282 -10.33 -9.09 11.51
CA GLU A 282 -10.19 -9.51 10.11
C GLU A 282 -10.60 -8.39 9.15
N GLN A 283 -11.69 -7.67 9.43
CA GLN A 283 -12.07 -6.48 8.67
C GLN A 283 -10.96 -5.41 8.69
N LEU A 284 -10.36 -5.14 9.84
CA LEU A 284 -9.23 -4.20 9.97
C LEU A 284 -8.02 -4.66 9.14
N ILE A 285 -7.67 -5.96 9.24
CA ILE A 285 -6.54 -6.56 8.50
C ILE A 285 -6.76 -6.44 7.00
N ASP A 286 -7.95 -6.81 6.52
CA ASP A 286 -8.28 -6.75 5.09
C ASP A 286 -8.29 -5.32 4.58
N TYR A 287 -8.82 -4.39 5.38
CA TYR A 287 -8.82 -2.97 5.05
C TYR A 287 -7.42 -2.39 4.91
N LEU A 288 -6.49 -2.82 5.78
CA LEU A 288 -5.10 -2.36 5.76
C LEU A 288 -4.22 -3.16 4.78
N GLY A 289 -4.75 -4.22 4.16
CA GLY A 289 -4.03 -5.11 3.26
C GLY A 289 -3.41 -6.28 4.00
N SER A 290 -3.99 -7.47 3.86
CA SER A 290 -3.77 -8.62 4.75
C SER A 290 -2.30 -9.07 4.86
N ASN A 291 -1.46 -8.82 3.84
CA ASN A 291 -0.04 -9.17 3.84
C ASN A 291 0.88 -8.15 4.54
N ILE A 292 0.39 -6.95 4.87
CA ILE A 292 1.19 -5.82 5.42
C ILE A 292 0.47 -5.08 6.57
N ALA A 293 -0.71 -5.56 6.98
CA ALA A 293 -1.55 -4.89 7.95
C ALA A 293 -0.86 -4.67 9.31
N GLY A 294 -0.03 -5.63 9.74
CA GLY A 294 0.75 -5.51 10.97
C GLY A 294 1.71 -4.31 10.93
N GLY A 295 2.48 -4.18 9.86
CA GLY A 295 3.37 -3.03 9.63
C GLY A 295 2.61 -1.70 9.62
N ARG A 296 1.43 -1.66 9.00
CA ARG A 296 0.58 -0.45 8.99
C ARG A 296 -0.04 -0.11 10.34
N MET A 297 -0.15 -1.08 11.27
CA MET A 297 -0.68 -0.89 12.62
C MET A 297 0.38 -0.58 13.68
N LYS A 298 1.59 -1.14 13.55
CA LYS A 298 2.69 -0.93 14.51
C LYS A 298 3.17 0.52 14.52
N GLU A 299 3.61 1.00 15.70
CA GLU A 299 4.44 2.21 15.81
C GLU A 299 5.62 2.14 14.82
N GLU A 300 5.85 3.26 14.12
CA GLU A 300 6.95 3.40 13.18
C GLU A 300 8.29 3.52 13.91
N GLY A 301 9.34 2.94 13.34
CA GLY A 301 10.69 3.00 13.90
C GLY A 301 10.92 2.00 15.03
N ILE A 302 11.92 2.27 15.87
CA ILE A 302 12.42 1.34 16.90
C ILE A 302 12.48 1.97 18.30
N SER A 303 11.63 2.97 18.55
CA SER A 303 11.56 3.62 19.86
C SER A 303 11.14 2.64 20.95
N HIS A 304 10.09 1.86 20.69
CA HIS A 304 9.67 0.77 21.56
C HIS A 304 9.88 -0.61 20.96
N TRP A 305 9.77 -0.74 19.63
CA TRP A 305 10.01 -1.99 18.91
C TRP A 305 11.50 -2.27 18.77
N VAL A 306 11.90 -3.54 18.87
CA VAL A 306 13.24 -3.97 18.48
C VAL A 306 13.37 -3.97 16.96
N ALA A 307 14.59 -3.80 16.46
CA ALA A 307 14.89 -4.00 15.05
C ALA A 307 14.60 -5.46 14.63
N PRO A 308 14.15 -5.71 13.39
CA PRO A 308 14.04 -4.73 12.30
C PRO A 308 12.74 -3.90 12.29
N ASN A 309 11.73 -4.28 13.07
CA ASN A 309 10.36 -3.75 12.98
C ASN A 309 9.83 -3.68 11.54
N ASN A 310 9.84 -4.83 10.85
CA ASN A 310 9.54 -4.96 9.43
C ASN A 310 8.21 -4.31 9.05
N ASP A 311 8.24 -3.55 7.93
CA ASP A 311 7.13 -2.87 7.28
C ASP A 311 6.36 -1.87 8.18
N ALA A 312 6.92 -1.52 9.34
CA ALA A 312 6.27 -0.65 10.30
C ALA A 312 6.22 0.79 9.78
N THR A 313 5.01 1.26 9.48
CA THR A 313 4.77 2.59 8.91
C THR A 313 3.76 3.39 9.72
N ASN A 314 3.03 2.73 10.64
CA ASN A 314 1.94 3.32 11.41
C ASN A 314 0.93 4.11 10.56
N LEU A 315 0.74 3.77 9.27
CA LEU A 315 -0.15 4.52 8.37
C LEU A 315 -1.58 4.55 8.90
N SER A 316 -2.03 3.46 9.54
CA SER A 316 -3.37 3.39 10.14
C SER A 316 -3.56 4.29 11.35
N GLN A 317 -2.47 4.80 11.94
CA GLN A 317 -2.42 5.50 13.22
C GLN A 317 -2.94 4.67 14.41
N PHE A 318 -3.17 3.36 14.22
CA PHE A 318 -3.42 2.41 15.30
C PHE A 318 -2.28 2.50 16.33
N THR A 319 -1.02 2.64 15.93
CA THR A 319 0.11 2.86 16.84
C THR A 319 0.24 1.73 17.87
N ALA A 320 0.26 0.47 17.41
CA ALA A 320 0.48 -0.66 18.30
C ALA A 320 1.90 -0.63 18.88
N LEU A 321 1.97 -0.72 20.21
CA LEU A 321 3.23 -0.81 20.96
C LEU A 321 3.50 -2.25 21.42
N PRO A 322 4.77 -2.68 21.47
CA PRO A 322 5.16 -4.05 21.78
C PRO A 322 5.11 -4.33 23.27
N SER A 323 3.91 -4.40 23.83
CA SER A 323 3.67 -4.62 25.26
C SER A 323 4.12 -6.00 25.77
N GLY A 324 4.41 -6.94 24.87
CA GLY A 324 4.55 -8.34 25.24
C GLY A 324 3.25 -8.89 25.83
N PHE A 325 3.38 -9.95 26.63
CA PHE A 325 2.25 -10.56 27.34
C PHE A 325 2.71 -11.26 28.63
N ARG A 326 1.76 -11.64 29.49
CA ARG A 326 2.00 -12.49 30.66
C ARG A 326 1.63 -13.94 30.36
N PHE A 327 2.56 -14.86 30.64
CA PHE A 327 2.37 -16.30 30.55
C PHE A 327 2.70 -16.98 31.87
N GLN A 328 1.69 -17.55 32.54
CA GLN A 328 1.86 -18.27 33.81
C GLN A 328 2.55 -17.38 34.88
N TYR A 329 3.85 -17.61 35.10
CA TYR A 329 4.69 -16.92 36.08
C TYR A 329 5.36 -15.66 35.52
N THR A 330 5.55 -15.56 34.21
CA THR A 330 6.49 -14.61 33.60
C THR A 330 5.81 -13.62 32.68
N PHE A 331 6.45 -12.47 32.49
CA PHE A 331 6.15 -11.54 31.42
C PHE A 331 7.19 -11.71 30.32
N ASN A 332 6.75 -11.74 29.06
CA ASN A 332 7.58 -12.16 27.95
C ASN A 332 7.50 -11.16 26.78
N TYR A 333 8.60 -11.06 26.02
CA TYR A 333 8.66 -10.41 24.70
C TYR A 333 8.24 -8.93 24.60
N LYS A 334 8.36 -8.14 25.67
CA LYS A 334 8.21 -6.68 25.57
C LYS A 334 9.30 -6.13 24.65
N GLY A 335 8.90 -5.30 23.69
CA GLY A 335 9.77 -4.80 22.62
C GLY A 335 9.71 -5.63 21.35
N GLU A 336 9.27 -6.89 21.41
CA GLU A 336 9.31 -7.81 20.27
C GLU A 336 7.94 -8.09 19.66
N ILE A 337 6.89 -8.17 20.49
CA ILE A 337 5.53 -8.49 20.05
C ILE A 337 4.49 -7.65 20.80
N CYS A 338 3.32 -7.52 20.19
CA CYS A 338 2.10 -7.11 20.87
C CYS A 338 0.98 -8.11 20.60
N VAL A 339 0.17 -8.34 21.62
CA VAL A 339 -0.90 -9.34 21.59
C VAL A 339 -2.14 -8.73 22.21
N PHE A 340 -3.26 -8.79 21.49
CA PHE A 340 -4.55 -8.22 21.91
C PHE A 340 -5.62 -9.29 22.07
N TRP A 341 -6.36 -9.28 23.18
CA TRP A 341 -7.57 -10.11 23.31
C TRP A 341 -8.65 -9.68 22.33
N ASN A 342 -9.44 -10.66 21.88
CA ASN A 342 -10.71 -10.43 21.20
C ASN A 342 -11.84 -11.27 21.83
N SER A 343 -13.09 -10.87 21.56
CA SER A 343 -14.30 -11.50 22.10
C SER A 343 -14.55 -12.91 21.58
N SER A 344 -13.83 -13.37 20.55
CA SER A 344 -13.84 -14.78 20.12
C SER A 344 -12.98 -15.67 21.01
N ALA A 345 -12.50 -15.16 22.16
CA ALA A 345 -11.52 -15.79 23.04
C ALA A 345 -10.23 -16.19 22.30
N LYS A 346 -9.82 -15.32 21.38
CA LYS A 346 -8.62 -15.43 20.55
C LYS A 346 -7.75 -14.19 20.72
N SER A 347 -6.58 -14.19 20.08
CA SER A 347 -5.66 -13.06 20.09
C SER A 347 -5.37 -12.54 18.69
N LEU A 348 -5.19 -11.22 18.55
CA LEU A 348 -4.46 -10.61 17.44
C LEU A 348 -3.00 -10.48 17.84
N THR A 349 -2.08 -10.96 17.01
CA THR A 349 -0.63 -10.88 17.24
C THR A 349 0.07 -10.12 16.12
N MET A 350 1.00 -9.24 16.50
CA MET A 350 1.99 -8.62 15.61
C MET A 350 3.38 -8.74 16.22
N SER A 351 4.40 -8.88 15.37
CA SER A 351 5.80 -9.04 15.80
C SER A 351 6.74 -8.08 15.07
N ALA A 352 7.92 -7.84 15.65
CA ALA A 352 8.96 -7.01 15.04
C ALA A 352 9.49 -7.58 13.72
N GLY A 353 9.49 -8.91 13.56
CA GLY A 353 10.03 -9.59 12.38
C GLY A 353 9.06 -9.75 11.21
N ASP A 354 7.79 -9.35 11.37
CA ASP A 354 6.75 -9.58 10.36
C ASP A 354 5.93 -8.31 10.11
N GLY A 355 5.63 -8.05 8.84
CA GLY A 355 4.71 -6.99 8.40
C GLY A 355 3.24 -7.41 8.52
N ARG A 356 2.94 -8.67 8.79
CA ARG A 356 1.58 -9.20 8.93
C ARG A 356 1.07 -9.09 10.37
N ALA A 357 -0.25 -9.07 10.49
CA ALA A 357 -0.95 -9.33 11.75
C ALA A 357 -1.74 -10.63 11.61
N SER A 358 -1.84 -11.41 12.68
CA SER A 358 -2.52 -12.71 12.63
C SER A 358 -3.47 -12.89 13.80
N VAL A 359 -4.65 -13.44 13.53
CA VAL A 359 -5.59 -13.86 14.57
C VAL A 359 -5.39 -15.34 14.87
N GLY A 360 -5.17 -15.67 16.14
CA GLY A 360 -4.84 -17.03 16.58
C GLY A 360 -5.47 -17.38 17.93
N ASN A 361 -5.25 -18.60 18.39
CA ASN A 361 -5.70 -19.01 19.72
C ASN A 361 -4.73 -18.50 20.78
N ALA A 362 -5.25 -18.13 21.95
CA ALA A 362 -4.47 -17.82 23.13
C ALA A 362 -5.04 -18.55 24.35
N PRO A 363 -4.21 -19.14 25.22
CA PRO A 363 -4.63 -19.66 26.51
C PRO A 363 -5.35 -18.60 27.35
N LYS A 364 -6.54 -18.91 27.85
CA LYS A 364 -7.42 -17.94 28.53
C LYS A 364 -6.85 -17.34 29.83
N PHE A 365 -5.84 -17.97 30.43
CA PHE A 365 -5.13 -17.46 31.60
C PHE A 365 -4.08 -16.41 31.25
N GLU A 366 -3.72 -16.21 29.98
CA GLU A 366 -2.71 -15.23 29.59
C GLU A 366 -3.16 -13.81 29.87
N GLY A 367 -2.22 -12.96 30.28
CA GLY A 367 -2.43 -11.53 30.36
C GLY A 367 -2.09 -10.89 29.03
N LEU A 368 -3.10 -10.46 28.27
CA LEU A 368 -2.93 -9.78 26.98
C LEU A 368 -3.47 -8.35 27.03
N SER A 369 -2.98 -7.50 26.14
CA SER A 369 -3.48 -6.13 26.01
C SER A 369 -4.90 -6.12 25.45
N ILE A 370 -5.60 -5.00 25.64
CA ILE A 370 -6.93 -4.78 25.06
C ILE A 370 -6.93 -3.45 24.34
N ARG A 371 -7.62 -3.43 23.20
CA ARG A 371 -7.91 -2.22 22.46
C ARG A 371 -9.37 -2.21 22.07
N CYS A 372 -10.11 -1.31 22.70
CA CYS A 372 -11.55 -1.21 22.51
C CYS A 372 -11.88 -0.62 21.14
N ILE A 373 -13.04 -1.02 20.61
CA ILE A 373 -13.57 -0.59 19.33
C ILE A 373 -15.02 -0.12 19.50
N LYS A 374 -15.48 0.68 18.55
CA LYS A 374 -16.86 1.05 18.34
C LYS A 374 -17.12 1.07 16.83
N ASP A 375 -18.25 0.50 16.41
CA ASP A 375 -18.66 0.44 15.00
C ASP A 375 -19.78 1.44 14.68
#